data_AF-A0A484GK68-F1
#
_entry.id   AF-A0A484GK68-F1
#
_cell.length_a   1.000
_cell.length_b   1.000
_cell.length_c   1.000
_cell.angle_alpha   90.00
_cell.angle_beta   90.00
_cell.angle_gamma   90.00
#
_symmetry.space_group_name_H-M   'P 1'
#
loop_
_entity.id
_entity.type
_entity.pdbx_description
1 polymer ?
#
loop_
_entity_poly.entity_id
_entity_poly.type
_entity_poly.pdbx_seq_one_letter_code
_entity_poly.pdbx_strand_id
1 'polypeptide(L)' 'TGPYPSESAKTKAVFPLSNRISGTGWGAQLLNNKNNVLSISILSPADAPIGRYTLSIEISYEGNDSTTEVGTFILLFNPW' A
#
# COMPACT_ATOMS: atom_id res chain seq x y z
N THR A 1 -5.41 -4.35 8.23
CA THR A 1 -6.12 -5.62 8.49
C THR A 1 -6.66 -5.63 9.90
N GLY A 2 -7.72 -6.40 10.15
CA GLY A 2 -8.36 -6.51 11.45
C GLY A 2 -9.31 -5.34 11.78
N PRO A 3 -10.07 -5.46 12.88
CA PRO A 3 -11.12 -4.51 13.26
C PRO A 3 -10.58 -3.18 13.81
N TYR A 4 -9.34 -3.16 14.32
CA TYR A 4 -8.69 -1.99 14.92
C TYR A 4 -7.28 -1.81 14.33
N PRO A 5 -7.16 -1.33 13.08
CA PRO A 5 -5.88 -1.21 12.39
C PRO A 5 -5.02 -0.07 12.98
N SER A 6 -3.75 -0.34 13.29
CA SER A 6 -2.79 0.66 13.75
C SER A 6 -1.37 0.39 13.22
N GLU A 7 -0.58 1.45 13.08
CA GLU A 7 0.80 1.34 12.59
C GLU A 7 1.72 0.71 13.64
N SER A 8 1.52 1.05 14.92
CA SER A 8 2.26 0.46 16.03
C SER A 8 2.07 -1.05 16.14
N ALA A 9 0.89 -1.58 15.77
CA ALA A 9 0.61 -3.00 15.73
C ALA A 9 0.94 -3.66 14.37
N LYS A 10 1.51 -2.91 13.41
CA LYS A 10 1.79 -3.36 12.03
C LYS A 10 0.54 -3.84 11.26
N THR A 11 -0.66 -3.50 11.72
CA THR A 11 -1.94 -3.85 11.07
C THR A 11 -2.49 -2.72 10.20
N LYS A 12 -1.84 -1.54 10.22
CA LYS A 12 -1.98 -0.43 9.27
C LYS A 12 -0.60 -0.04 8.75
N ALA A 13 -0.53 0.40 7.50
CA ALA A 13 0.66 1.03 6.95
C ALA A 13 0.23 2.17 6.00
N VAL A 14 0.94 3.28 6.05
CA VAL A 14 0.83 4.39 5.10
C VAL A 14 2.20 4.56 4.45
N PHE A 15 2.23 4.57 3.12
CA PHE A 15 3.47 4.65 2.36
C PHE A 15 3.25 5.48 1.08
N PRO A 16 4.17 6.38 0.73
CA PRO A 16 4.02 7.23 -0.45
C PRO A 16 4.30 6.45 -1.74
N LEU A 17 3.76 6.94 -2.85
CA LEU A 17 4.20 6.53 -4.18
C LEU A 17 5.60 7.09 -4.45
N SER A 18 6.53 6.23 -4.88
CA SER A 18 7.92 6.59 -5.11
C SER A 18 8.44 6.07 -6.46
N ASN A 19 9.60 6.56 -6.91
CA ASN A 19 10.26 6.04 -8.12
C ASN A 19 11.05 4.74 -7.84
N ARG A 20 11.34 4.44 -6.58
CA ARG A 20 12.10 3.25 -6.17
C ARG A 20 11.71 2.86 -4.75
N ILE A 21 11.38 1.59 -4.54
CA ILE A 21 11.22 1.05 -3.19
C ILE A 21 12.60 0.89 -2.56
N SER A 22 12.78 1.51 -1.39
CA SER A 22 13.95 1.33 -0.54
C SER A 22 13.53 0.68 0.77
N GLY A 23 14.07 -0.49 1.07
CA GLY A 23 13.89 -1.17 2.36
C GLY A 23 13.00 -2.41 2.30
N THR A 24 12.67 -2.92 3.48
CA THR A 24 11.94 -4.17 3.69
C THR A 24 10.51 -3.97 4.15
N GLY A 25 10.03 -2.72 4.21
CA GLY A 25 8.70 -2.35 4.68
C GLY A 25 7.64 -2.38 3.58
N TRP A 26 6.45 -1.86 3.91
CA TRP A 26 5.45 -1.55 2.89
C TRP A 26 5.95 -0.43 1.98
N GLY A 27 5.69 -0.53 0.69
CA GLY A 27 6.08 0.52 -0.26
C GLY A 27 5.36 0.41 -1.59
N ALA A 28 5.33 1.52 -2.32
CA ALA A 28 4.80 1.61 -3.68
C ALA A 28 5.83 2.23 -4.62
N GLN A 29 6.05 1.59 -5.77
CA GLN A 29 6.92 2.06 -6.85
C GLN A 29 6.12 2.29 -8.12
N LEU A 30 6.26 3.46 -8.72
CA LEU A 30 5.80 3.72 -10.08
C LEU A 30 6.71 2.98 -11.07
N LEU A 31 6.16 2.02 -11.80
CA LEU A 31 6.87 1.26 -12.84
C LEU A 31 6.74 1.92 -14.21
N ASN A 32 5.53 2.40 -14.53
CA ASN A 32 5.24 3.01 -15.81
C ASN A 32 4.11 4.04 -15.67
N ASN A 33 4.20 5.09 -16.47
CA ASN A 33 3.18 6.11 -16.60
C ASN A 33 2.85 6.27 -18.09
N LYS A 34 1.64 5.90 -18.49
CA LYS A 34 1.17 6.04 -19.86
C LYS A 34 -0.21 6.70 -19.88
N ASN A 35 -0.24 7.96 -20.31
CA ASN A 35 -1.44 8.79 -20.31
C ASN A 35 -2.06 8.86 -18.90
N ASN A 36 -3.28 8.33 -18.74
CA ASN A 36 -4.02 8.33 -17.48
C ASN A 36 -3.95 6.96 -16.79
N VAL A 37 -2.99 6.11 -17.16
CA VAL A 37 -2.80 4.77 -16.59
C VAL A 37 -1.44 4.68 -15.94
N LEU A 38 -1.44 4.41 -14.63
CA LEU A 38 -0.24 4.18 -13.83
C LEU A 38 -0.09 2.69 -13.55
N SER A 39 1.09 2.14 -13.80
CA SER A 39 1.48 0.80 -13.35
C SER A 39 2.31 0.94 -12.09
N ILE A 40 1.82 0.40 -10.99
CA ILE A 40 2.43 0.54 -9.66
C ILE A 40 2.76 -0.86 -9.12
N SER A 41 3.99 -1.04 -8.65
CA SER A 41 4.40 -2.20 -7.87
C SER A 41 4.22 -1.90 -6.39
N ILE A 42 3.65 -2.83 -5.63
CA ILE A 42 3.49 -2.72 -4.18
C ILE A 42 4.31 -3.84 -3.53
N LEU A 43 5.10 -3.47 -2.53
CA LEU A 43 5.85 -4.40 -1.69
C LEU A 43 5.21 -4.47 -0.30
N SER A 44 5.07 -5.67 0.24
CA SER A 44 4.76 -5.90 1.67
C SER A 44 6.01 -6.38 2.41
N PRO A 45 6.15 -6.08 3.71
CA PRO A 45 7.21 -6.67 4.50
C PRO A 45 7.00 -8.19 4.66
N ALA A 46 8.10 -8.93 4.78
CA ALA A 46 8.05 -10.38 4.94
C ALA A 46 7.39 -10.81 6.26
N ASP A 47 7.40 -9.95 7.28
CA ASP A 47 6.76 -10.14 8.58
C ASP A 47 5.40 -9.44 8.71
N ALA A 48 4.77 -9.05 7.60
CA ALA A 48 3.42 -8.50 7.60
C ALA A 48 2.43 -9.52 8.20
N PRO A 49 1.48 -9.08 9.06
CA PRO A 49 0.38 -9.94 9.48
C PRO A 49 -0.39 -10.48 8.27
N ILE A 50 -0.70 -11.78 8.25
CA ILE A 50 -1.54 -12.36 7.19
C ILE A 50 -3.01 -11.97 7.36
N GLY A 51 -3.80 -12.12 6.31
CA GLY A 51 -5.25 -11.95 6.33
C GLY A 51 -5.76 -10.94 5.31
N ARG A 52 -7.01 -10.49 5.49
CA ARG A 52 -7.68 -9.57 4.55
C ARG A 52 -7.33 -8.11 4.84
N TYR A 53 -6.82 -7.43 3.83
CA TYR A 53 -6.48 -6.01 3.84
C TYR A 53 -7.46 -5.22 2.97
N THR A 54 -7.68 -3.98 3.38
CA THR A 54 -8.28 -2.93 2.55
C THR A 54 -7.15 -2.04 2.05
N LEU A 55 -7.15 -1.73 0.76
CA LEU A 55 -6.22 -0.81 0.10
C LEU A 55 -6.96 0.47 -0.27
N SER A 56 -6.47 1.60 0.23
CA SER A 56 -6.98 2.93 -0.10
C SER A 56 -5.83 3.80 -0.59
N ILE A 57 -6.16 4.77 -1.44
CA ILE A 57 -5.24 5.78 -1.95
C ILE A 57 -5.70 7.14 -1.44
N GLU A 58 -4.75 7.89 -0.91
CA GLU A 58 -4.90 9.31 -0.60
C GLU A 58 -4.27 10.13 -1.73
N ILE A 59 -5.02 11.10 -2.25
CA ILE A 59 -4.61 11.99 -3.33
C ILE A 59 -4.69 13.41 -2.81
N SER A 60 -3.54 14.06 -2.74
CA SER A 60 -3.40 15.48 -2.40
C SER A 60 -3.14 16.29 -3.66
N TYR A 61 -4.00 17.27 -3.95
CA TYR A 61 -3.85 18.17 -5.09
C TYR A 61 -4.32 19.59 -4.72
N GLU A 62 -3.44 20.58 -4.91
CA GLU A 62 -3.74 22.01 -4.65
C GLU A 62 -4.37 22.29 -3.26
N GLY A 63 -3.93 21.58 -2.23
CA GLY A 63 -4.44 21.75 -0.85
C GLY A 63 -5.76 21.03 -0.57
N ASN A 64 -6.27 20.24 -1.51
CA ASN A 64 -7.38 19.32 -1.29
C ASN A 64 -6.88 17.89 -1.17
N ASP A 65 -7.27 17.22 -0.09
CA ASP A 65 -6.99 15.82 0.14
C ASP A 65 -8.27 15.00 -0.08
N SER A 66 -8.14 13.91 -0.85
CA SER A 66 -9.23 12.96 -1.06
C SER A 66 -8.73 11.55 -0.84
N THR A 67 -9.53 10.72 -0.18
CA THR A 67 -9.22 9.30 0.01
C THR A 67 -10.25 8.46 -0.74
N THR A 68 -9.78 7.46 -1.48
CA THR A 68 -10.61 6.50 -2.19
C THR A 68 -10.15 5.09 -1.89
N GLU A 69 -11.11 4.21 -1.59
CA GLU A 69 -10.84 2.77 -1.48
C GLU A 69 -10.68 2.18 -2.90
N VAL A 70 -9.60 1.45 -3.11
CA VAL A 70 -9.32 0.74 -4.37
C VAL A 70 -9.91 -0.67 -4.34
N GLY A 71 -9.91 -1.29 -3.16
CA GLY A 71 -10.51 -2.60 -2.94
C GLY A 71 -9.85 -3.37 -1.80
N THR A 72 -10.00 -4.68 -1.83
CA THR A 72 -9.46 -5.59 -0.80
C THR A 72 -8.59 -6.69 -1.42
N PHE A 73 -7.63 -7.17 -0.64
CA PHE A 73 -6.79 -8.32 -1.00
C PHE A 73 -6.52 -9.19 0.22
N ILE A 74 -6.09 -10.43 -0.01
CA ILE A 74 -5.68 -11.36 1.05
C ILE A 74 -4.17 -11.53 0.96
N LEU A 75 -3.47 -11.26 2.06
CA LEU A 75 -2.05 -11.54 2.22
C LEU A 75 -1.87 -12.87 2.95
N LEU A 76 -1.00 -13.73 2.43
CA LEU A 76 -0.72 -15.06 2.99
C LEU A 76 0.77 -15.17 3.35
N PHE A 77 1.11 -16.25 4.06
CA PHE A 77 2.51 -16.63 4.25
C PHE A 77 3.17 -16.93 2.89
N ASN A 78 4.43 -16.53 2.75
CA ASN A 78 5.23 -16.73 1.54
C ASN A 78 6.40 -17.69 1.83
N PRO A 79 6.28 -19.00 1.52
CA PRO A 79 7.33 -19.99 1.73
C PRO A 79 8.42 -20.05 0.63
N TRP A 80 8.36 -19.17 -0.37
CA TRP A 80 9.35 -19.10 -1.46
C TRP A 80 10.64 -18.39 -1.06
#